data_AF-A0A7D7VVC5-F1
#
_entry.id   AF-A0A7D7VVC5-F1
#
_cell.length_a   1.000
_cell.length_b   1.000
_cell.length_c   1.000
_cell.angle_alpha   90.00
_cell.angle_beta   90.00
_cell.angle_gamma   90.00
#
_symmetry.space_group_name_H-M   'P 1'
#
loop_
_entity.id
_entity.type
_entity.pdbx_description
1 polymer ?
#
loop_
_entity_poly.entity_id
_entity_poly.type
_entity_poly.pdbx_seq_one_letter_code
_entity_poly.pdbx_strand_id
1 'polypeptide(L)' 'MLDSIPVSCKSLSTYYHLNGKRLEEQYRNHLSNFLTWDQLAHADQWLLFKKNIGTHLSIDEVAYSRRALYSDYQQSR' A
#
# COMPACT_ATOMS: atom_id res chain seq x y z
N MET A 1 -18.24 -6.04 7.58
CA MET A 1 -18.63 -7.31 6.90
C MET A 1 -17.94 -7.51 5.54
N LEU A 2 -17.15 -6.55 5.03
CA LEU A 2 -16.11 -6.80 4.01
C LEU A 2 -14.73 -6.31 4.50
N ASP A 3 -14.69 -5.29 5.36
CA ASP A 3 -13.46 -4.73 5.94
C ASP A 3 -12.74 -5.65 6.95
N SER A 4 -13.31 -6.82 7.24
CA SER A 4 -12.75 -7.81 8.18
C SER A 4 -12.08 -8.99 7.46
N ILE A 5 -12.13 -9.01 6.12
CA ILE A 5 -11.53 -10.06 5.29
C ILE A 5 -10.64 -9.37 4.26
N PRO A 6 -9.36 -9.74 4.13
CA PRO A 6 -8.50 -9.15 3.13
C PRO A 6 -9.00 -9.53 1.73
N VAL A 7 -9.57 -8.56 1.03
CA VAL A 7 -10.04 -8.71 -0.35
C VAL A 7 -9.48 -7.58 -1.18
N SER A 8 -8.86 -7.91 -2.33
CA SER A 8 -8.32 -6.87 -3.21
C SER A 8 -9.44 -6.08 -3.88
N CYS A 9 -9.23 -4.76 -4.05
CA CYS A 9 -10.13 -3.90 -4.82
C CYS A 9 -10.33 -4.43 -6.25
N LYS A 10 -9.31 -5.07 -6.83
CA LYS A 10 -9.40 -5.69 -8.14
C LYS A 10 -10.41 -6.84 -8.17
N SER A 11 -10.35 -7.76 -7.21
CA SER A 11 -11.31 -8.86 -7.08
C SER A 11 -12.73 -8.35 -6.88
N LEU A 12 -12.89 -7.35 -6.00
CA LEU A 12 -14.19 -6.71 -5.75
C LEU A 12 -14.73 -6.05 -7.03
N SER A 13 -13.87 -5.31 -7.74
CA SER A 13 -14.26 -4.61 -8.96
C SER A 13 -14.68 -5.56 -10.08
N THR A 14 -14.03 -6.72 -10.23
CA THR A 14 -14.43 -7.74 -11.20
C THR A 14 -15.82 -8.31 -10.86
N TYR A 15 -16.07 -8.61 -9.58
CA TYR A 15 -17.34 -9.18 -9.13
C TYR A 15 -18.52 -8.22 -9.34
N TYR A 16 -18.32 -6.92 -9.10
CA TYR A 16 -19.35 -5.90 -9.25
C TYR A 16 -19.32 -5.18 -10.60
N HIS A 17 -18.51 -5.63 -11.56
CA HIS A 17 -18.31 -4.99 -12.87
C HIS A 17 -17.93 -3.50 -12.79
N LEU A 18 -17.14 -3.13 -11.79
CA LEU A 18 -16.63 -1.77 -11.56
C LEU A 18 -15.22 -1.60 -12.15
N ASN A 19 -14.79 -0.35 -12.28
CA ASN A 19 -13.40 -0.03 -12.59
C ASN A 19 -12.53 -0.13 -11.32
N GLY A 20 -11.71 -1.17 -11.22
CA GLY A 20 -10.86 -1.43 -10.06
C GLY A 20 -9.88 -0.30 -9.72
N LYS A 21 -9.34 0.40 -10.72
CA LYS A 21 -8.44 1.54 -10.48
C LYS A 21 -9.18 2.70 -9.79
N ARG A 22 -10.39 3.03 -10.27
CA ARG A 22 -11.20 4.09 -9.63
C ARG A 22 -11.65 3.67 -8.24
N LEU A 23 -11.97 2.39 -8.04
CA LEU A 23 -12.33 1.86 -6.73
C LEU A 23 -11.17 1.99 -5.73
N GLU A 24 -9.95 1.65 -6.14
CA GLU A 24 -8.74 1.83 -5.31
C GLU A 24 -8.50 3.30 -4.94
N GLU A 25 -8.62 4.20 -5.91
CA GLU A 25 -8.45 5.64 -5.69
C GLU A 25 -9.51 6.19 -4.71
N GLN A 26 -10.77 5.80 -4.89
CA GLN A 26 -11.86 6.23 -4.02
C GLN A 26 -11.72 5.65 -2.62
N TYR A 27 -11.34 4.36 -2.51
CA TYR A 27 -11.10 3.73 -1.23
C TYR A 27 -10.00 4.45 -0.45
N ARG A 28 -8.84 4.70 -1.09
CA ARG A 28 -7.73 5.42 -0.46
C ARG A 28 -8.09 6.84 -0.02
N ASN A 29 -8.79 7.58 -0.88
CA ASN A 29 -8.98 9.02 -0.66
C ASN A 29 -10.18 9.33 0.23
N HIS A 30 -11.17 8.43 0.32
CA HIS A 30 -12.45 8.72 0.97
C HIS A 30 -12.92 7.69 1.99
N LEU A 31 -12.48 6.41 1.90
CA LEU A 31 -13.03 5.33 2.74
C LEU A 31 -12.04 4.78 3.75
N SER A 32 -10.74 4.77 3.44
CA SER A 32 -9.72 4.10 4.27
C SER A 32 -9.16 4.98 5.40
N ASN A 33 -9.63 6.23 5.54
CA ASN A 33 -9.08 7.24 6.44
C ASN A 33 -7.57 7.49 6.26
N PHE A 34 -6.97 7.07 5.14
CA PHE A 34 -5.53 7.16 4.91
C PHE A 34 -5.03 8.61 4.99
N LEU A 35 -5.79 9.58 4.48
CA LEU A 35 -5.42 11.00 4.48
C LEU A 35 -5.52 11.65 5.86
N THR A 36 -6.29 11.07 6.78
CA THR A 36 -6.46 11.54 8.16
C THR A 36 -5.76 10.65 9.16
N TRP A 37 -4.94 9.71 8.69
CA TRP A 37 -4.15 8.83 9.55
C TRP A 37 -3.10 9.65 10.29
N ASP A 38 -3.11 9.60 11.61
CA ASP A 38 -2.26 10.38 12.52
C ASP A 38 -0.76 10.11 12.30
N GLN A 39 -0.40 8.88 11.91
CA GLN A 39 0.99 8.51 11.61
C GLN A 39 1.40 8.79 10.16
N LEU A 40 0.54 9.38 9.32
CA LEU A 40 0.83 9.61 7.90
C LEU A 40 2.12 10.42 7.69
N ALA A 41 2.39 11.41 8.56
CA ALA A 41 3.59 12.24 8.51
C ALA A 41 4.89 11.46 8.79
N HIS A 42 4.79 10.35 9.52
CA HIS A 42 5.93 9.49 9.86
C HIS A 42 6.02 8.26 8.97
N ALA A 43 5.04 8.01 8.08
CA ALA A 43 4.89 6.76 7.35
C ALA A 43 6.12 6.39 6.48
N ASP A 44 6.89 7.38 6.04
CA ASP A 44 8.13 7.18 5.29
C ASP A 44 9.27 6.60 6.15
N GLN A 45 9.25 6.83 7.46
CA GLN A 45 10.23 6.31 8.42
C GLN A 45 10.05 4.79 8.66
N TRP A 46 8.89 4.24 8.33
CA TRP A 46 8.55 2.82 8.50
C TRP A 46 8.78 2.01 7.21
N LEU A 47 9.40 2.61 6.19
CA LEU A 47 9.76 1.91 4.96
C LEU A 47 10.93 0.96 5.21
N LEU A 48 10.69 -0.33 4.99
CA LEU A 48 11.71 -1.37 5.03
C LEU A 48 12.51 -1.36 3.73
N PHE A 49 13.78 -0.99 3.84
CA PHE A 49 14.76 -1.14 2.76
C PHE A 49 15.52 -2.46 2.92
N LYS A 50 16.02 -3.02 1.81
CA LYS A 50 16.82 -4.27 1.82
C LYS A 50 17.99 -4.24 2.83
N LYS A 51 18.60 -3.07 3.02
CA LYS A 51 19.67 -2.82 4.00
C LYS A 51 19.22 -2.82 5.47
N ASN A 52 17.92 -2.66 5.73
CA ASN A 52 17.32 -2.59 7.07
C ASN A 52 16.73 -3.95 7.51
N ILE A 53 16.89 -5.00 6.70
CA ILE A 53 16.38 -6.35 6.98
C ILE A 53 17.47 -7.16 7.69
N GLY A 54 17.24 -7.46 8.98
CA GLY A 54 18.04 -8.41 9.75
C GLY A 54 17.65 -9.87 9.45
N THR A 55 18.35 -10.84 10.07
CA THR A 55 18.12 -12.28 9.89
C THR A 55 16.73 -12.78 10.29
N HIS A 56 16.00 -11.97 11.06
CA HIS A 56 14.61 -12.24 11.45
C HIS A 56 13.78 -11.03 11.04
N LEU A 57 12.91 -11.21 10.05
CA LEU A 57 12.02 -10.18 9.54
C LEU A 57 10.59 -10.70 9.54
N SER A 58 9.67 -9.96 10.17
CA SER A 58 8.24 -10.09 9.93
C SER A 58 7.74 -8.81 9.28
N ILE A 59 7.09 -8.94 8.12
CA ILE A 59 6.33 -7.87 7.46
C ILE A 59 4.89 -8.36 7.42
N ASP A 60 4.00 -7.55 7.99
CA ASP A 60 2.56 -7.78 7.90
C ASP A 60 1.99 -7.17 6.60
N GLU A 61 0.94 -7.79 6.08
CA GLU A 61 0.58 -7.96 4.65
C GLU A 61 0.37 -6.69 3.80
N VAL A 62 0.40 -5.47 4.35
CA VAL A 62 -0.03 -4.25 3.62
C VAL A 62 1.15 -3.41 3.10
N ALA A 63 2.12 -4.04 2.45
CA ALA A 63 3.27 -3.34 1.83
C ALA A 63 3.10 -3.18 0.31
N TYR A 64 2.21 -2.28 -0.13
CA TYR A 64 2.19 -1.80 -1.53
C TYR A 64 2.69 -0.35 -1.58
N SER A 65 3.99 -0.15 -1.78
CA SER A 65 4.53 1.18 -2.08
C SER A 65 5.17 1.22 -3.48
N ARG A 66 4.59 2.05 -4.35
CA ARG A 66 5.02 2.29 -5.75
C ARG A 66 6.28 3.17 -5.84
N ARG A 67 6.86 3.60 -4.71
CA ARG A 67 7.97 4.56 -4.61
C ARG A 67 9.36 3.93 -4.68
N ALA A 68 9.52 2.65 -4.37
CA ALA A 68 10.83 1.97 -4.41
C ALA A 68 11.44 1.89 -5.83
N LEU A 69 10.62 2.00 -6.87
CA LEU A 69 11.09 1.87 -8.26
C LEU A 69 11.90 3.06 -8.77
N TYR A 70 11.74 4.27 -8.19
CA TYR A 70 12.36 5.48 -8.73
C TYR A 70 13.75 5.80 -8.15
N SER A 71 14.05 5.32 -6.94
CA SER A 71 15.34 5.53 -6.28
C SER A 71 16.45 4.61 -6.83
N ASP A 72 16.09 3.39 -7.22
CA ASP A 72 17.08 2.41 -7.71
C ASP A 72 17.62 2.75 -9.10
N TYR A 73 16.87 3.51 -9.91
CA TYR A 73 17.29 3.96 -11.24
C TYR A 73 18.35 5.07 -11.25
N GLN A 74 18.50 5.82 -10.14
CA GLN A 74 19.50 6.90 -10.04
C GLN A 74 20.83 6.42 -9.46
N GLN A 75 20.89 5.20 -8.92
CA GLN A 75 22.13 4.60 -8.38
C GLN A 75 22.84 3.68 -9.39
N SER A 76 22.25 3.44 -10.56
CA SER A 76 22.77 2.54 -11.60
C SER A 76 23.30 3.27 -12.85
N ARG A 77 23.73 4.53 -12.72
CA ARG A 77 24.50 5.26 -13.73
C ARG A 77 25.87 5.63 -13.19
#